data_AF-A0A2U2Z7X0-F1
#
_entry.id   AF-A0A2U2Z7X0-F1
#
_cell.length_a   1.000
_cell.length_b   1.000
_cell.length_c   1.000
_cell.angle_alpha   90.00
_cell.angle_beta   90.00
_cell.angle_gamma   90.00
#
_symmetry.space_group_name_H-M   'P 1'
#
loop_
_entity.id
_entity.type
_entity.pdbx_description
1 polymer ?
#
loop_
_entity_poly.entity_id
_entity_poly.type
_entity_poly.pdbx_seq_one_letter_code
_entity_poly.pdbx_strand_id
1 'polypeptide(L)'
;MATDQLISAGTFTLLGPGGHLAHVAHVGERRPIVVLPPDGTRQQQWEVRPESGTYTLRNVATGYYLGHDDDPNEPAMRIMGSKQPYRWRTGQGPDEDPNTYLLSPDASNDRLVLTHSLLRLYPLHAAILPSSRYHDPEWSFRPI
;
A
#
# COMPACT_ATOMS: atom_id res chain seq x y z
N MET A 1 2.92 2.06 -27.11
CA MET A 1 2.51 3.17 -26.22
C MET A 1 3.43 3.10 -25.03
N ALA A 2 4.16 4.18 -24.73
CA ALA A 2 5.06 4.20 -23.57
C ALA A 2 4.19 4.18 -22.31
N THR A 3 4.35 3.17 -21.48
CA THR A 3 3.72 3.12 -20.16
C THR A 3 4.49 4.13 -19.30
N ASP A 4 3.87 5.24 -18.93
CA ASP A 4 4.50 6.22 -18.04
C ASP A 4 4.74 5.55 -16.69
N GLN A 5 5.98 5.12 -16.49
CA GLN A 5 6.45 4.61 -15.23
C GLN A 5 6.59 5.79 -14.27
N LEU A 6 5.60 5.96 -13.39
CA LEU A 6 5.52 7.06 -12.44
C LEU A 6 6.50 6.91 -11.27
N ILE A 7 6.79 5.67 -10.86
CA ILE A 7 7.66 5.37 -9.72
C ILE A 7 8.84 4.52 -10.18
N SER A 8 10.06 4.99 -9.91
CA SER A 8 11.29 4.24 -10.19
C SER A 8 11.45 3.05 -9.26
N ALA A 9 12.17 2.01 -9.72
CA ALA A 9 12.57 0.92 -8.83
C ALA A 9 13.49 1.46 -7.71
N GLY A 10 13.33 0.94 -6.49
CA GLY A 10 14.11 1.41 -5.35
C GLY A 10 13.52 0.99 -4.00
N THR A 11 14.13 1.47 -2.92
CA THR A 11 13.60 1.29 -1.57
C THR A 11 12.97 2.59 -1.08
N PHE A 12 11.74 2.49 -0.58
CA PHE A 12 10.93 3.63 -0.16
C PHE A 12 10.32 3.38 1.21
N THR A 13 9.94 4.46 1.88
CA THR A 13 8.88 4.44 2.88
C THR A 13 7.57 4.89 2.21
N LEU A 14 6.44 4.31 2.66
CA LEU A 14 5.12 4.65 2.16
C LEU A 14 4.40 5.53 3.19
N LEU A 15 4.39 6.83 2.94
CA LEU A 15 3.73 7.83 3.77
C LEU A 15 2.26 7.90 3.40
N GLY A 16 1.41 7.44 4.31
CA GLY A 16 -0.03 7.50 4.18
C GLY A 16 -0.63 8.72 4.91
N PRO A 17 -1.96 8.75 4.98
CA PRO A 17 -2.73 9.82 5.62
C PRO A 17 -2.33 10.03 7.08
N GLY A 18 -2.27 11.30 7.49
CA GLY A 18 -1.90 11.67 8.87
C GLY A 18 -0.40 11.53 9.20
N GLY A 19 0.47 11.37 8.18
CA GLY A 19 1.93 11.40 8.37
C GLY A 19 2.54 10.09 8.87
N HIS A 20 1.80 8.99 8.79
CA HIS A 20 2.22 7.67 9.26
C HIS A 20 2.69 6.78 8.11
N LEU A 21 3.53 5.79 8.43
CA LEU A 21 4.13 4.88 7.46
C LEU A 21 3.48 3.50 7.48
N ALA A 22 3.33 2.89 6.30
CA ALA A 22 2.96 1.48 6.18
C ALA A 22 4.07 0.60 6.77
N HIS A 23 3.69 -0.31 7.67
CA HIS A 23 4.58 -1.13 8.48
C HIS A 23 4.06 -2.58 8.50
N VAL A 24 4.96 -3.56 8.31
CA VAL A 24 4.61 -4.98 8.52
C VAL A 24 4.77 -5.33 10.00
N ALA A 25 3.66 -5.54 10.71
CA ALA A 25 3.73 -5.88 12.12
C ALA A 25 4.20 -7.33 12.35
N HIS A 26 5.06 -7.51 13.35
CA HIS A 26 5.60 -8.81 13.76
C HIS A 26 4.69 -9.54 14.78
N VAL A 27 3.37 -9.33 14.73
CA VAL A 27 2.44 -9.92 15.70
C VAL A 27 1.74 -11.14 15.10
N GLY A 28 1.98 -12.31 15.69
CA GLY A 28 1.39 -13.58 15.26
C GLY A 28 1.91 -14.09 13.90
N GLU A 29 1.32 -15.19 13.42
CA GLU A 29 1.68 -15.79 12.12
C GLU A 29 1.18 -14.97 10.94
N ARG A 30 0.08 -14.25 11.13
CA ARG A 30 -0.57 -13.47 10.09
C ARG A 30 0.01 -12.06 10.14
N ARG A 31 0.97 -11.75 9.25
CA ARG A 31 1.72 -10.48 9.17
C ARG A 31 0.79 -9.30 8.80
N PRO A 32 0.23 -8.55 9.75
CA PRO A 32 -0.70 -7.48 9.43
C PRO A 32 0.07 -6.28 8.88
N ILE A 33 -0.51 -5.58 7.92
CA ILE A 33 -0.01 -4.27 7.54
C ILE A 33 -0.71 -3.23 8.39
N VAL A 34 0.08 -2.46 9.11
CA VAL A 34 -0.37 -1.40 10.01
C VAL A 34 0.23 -0.06 9.59
N VAL A 35 -0.32 1.02 10.12
CA VAL A 35 0.06 2.39 9.82
C VAL A 35 0.55 3.01 11.13
N LEU A 36 1.84 3.33 11.22
CA LEU A 36 2.53 3.72 12.46
C LEU A 36 3.42 4.96 12.24
N PRO A 37 3.76 5.71 13.31
CA PRO A 37 4.76 6.78 13.22
C PRO A 37 6.11 6.27 12.69
N PRO A 38 6.90 7.11 12.00
CA PRO A 38 8.24 6.74 11.57
C PRO A 38 9.11 6.24 12.74
N ASP A 39 9.70 5.07 12.58
CA ASP A 39 10.61 4.44 13.55
C ASP A 39 11.98 4.09 12.94
N GLY A 40 12.14 4.26 11.62
CA GLY A 40 13.38 3.99 10.89
C GLY A 40 13.70 2.51 10.69
N THR A 41 12.81 1.61 11.10
CA THR A 41 13.01 0.16 11.02
C THR A 41 12.80 -0.36 9.60
N ARG A 42 13.40 -1.51 9.29
CA ARG A 42 13.22 -2.19 7.98
C ARG A 42 11.78 -2.62 7.73
N GLN A 43 10.94 -2.68 8.76
CA GLN A 43 9.52 -2.99 8.67
C GLN A 43 8.72 -1.87 7.99
N GLN A 44 9.24 -0.63 7.98
CA GLN A 44 8.66 0.51 7.27
C GLN A 44 9.24 0.73 5.86
N GLN A 45 10.16 -0.14 5.44
CA GLN A 45 10.87 -0.02 4.17
C GLN A 45 10.32 -1.04 3.16
N TRP A 46 10.10 -0.56 1.95
CA TRP A 46 9.47 -1.30 0.88
C TRP A 46 10.31 -1.20 -0.39
N GLU A 47 10.74 -2.35 -0.89
CA GLU A 47 11.33 -2.47 -2.21
C GLU A 47 10.21 -2.40 -3.24
N VAL A 48 10.21 -1.33 -4.03
CA VAL A 48 9.25 -1.08 -5.10
C VAL A 48 9.84 -1.55 -6.41
N ARG A 49 9.11 -2.39 -7.13
CA ARG A 49 9.49 -2.88 -8.45
C ARG A 49 8.38 -2.60 -9.47
N PRO A 50 8.67 -1.82 -10.52
CA PRO A 50 7.73 -1.59 -11.62
C PRO A 50 7.70 -2.81 -12.56
N GLU A 51 6.51 -3.19 -12.99
CA GLU A 51 6.22 -4.33 -13.87
C GLU A 51 5.15 -3.95 -14.89
N SER A 52 5.53 -3.60 -16.11
CA SER A 52 4.63 -3.40 -17.26
C SER A 52 3.35 -2.58 -16.95
N GLY A 53 3.49 -1.47 -16.21
CA GLY A 53 2.36 -0.59 -15.83
C GLY A 53 1.74 -0.88 -14.46
N THR A 54 2.27 -1.87 -13.74
CA THR A 54 1.93 -2.16 -12.36
C THR A 54 3.16 -2.06 -11.46
N TYR A 55 2.96 -2.14 -10.15
CA TYR A 55 4.01 -2.09 -9.15
C TYR A 55 3.83 -3.22 -8.15
N THR A 56 4.93 -3.84 -7.75
CA THR A 56 4.97 -4.72 -6.59
C THR A 56 5.77 -4.05 -5.48
N LEU A 57 5.33 -4.23 -4.24
CA LEU A 57 5.93 -3.61 -3.06
C LEU A 57 6.28 -4.69 -2.06
N ARG A 58 7.55 -5.00 -1.91
CA ARG A 58 8.05 -6.05 -1.02
C ARG A 58 8.68 -5.45 0.22
N ASN A 59 8.21 -5.84 1.40
CA ASN A 59 8.78 -5.36 2.64
C ASN A 59 10.22 -5.86 2.84
N VAL A 60 11.13 -4.96 3.18
CA VAL A 60 12.57 -5.27 3.31
C VAL A 60 12.87 -6.18 4.51
N ALA A 61 12.13 -6.05 5.62
CA ALA A 61 12.37 -6.88 6.81
C ALA A 61 11.86 -8.31 6.64
N THR A 62 10.69 -8.48 6.02
CA THR A 62 9.96 -9.76 6.06
C THR A 62 9.91 -10.47 4.71
N GLY A 63 10.13 -9.76 3.60
CA GLY A 63 9.98 -10.28 2.26
C GLY A 63 8.53 -10.47 1.79
N TYR A 64 7.53 -10.11 2.60
CA TYR A 64 6.11 -10.15 2.25
C TYR A 64 5.72 -8.93 1.42
N TYR A 65 4.74 -9.10 0.55
CA TYR A 65 4.23 -8.05 -0.31
C TYR A 65 3.09 -7.26 0.35
N LEU A 66 3.02 -5.96 0.08
CA LEU A 66 1.88 -5.13 0.43
C LEU A 66 0.68 -5.58 -0.39
N GLY A 67 -0.33 -6.13 0.27
CA GLY A 67 -1.47 -6.77 -0.38
C GLY A 67 -2.09 -7.79 0.55
N HIS A 68 -2.88 -8.70 -0.02
CA HIS A 68 -3.51 -9.82 0.68
C HIS A 68 -3.68 -11.01 -0.27
N ASP A 69 -3.96 -12.19 0.28
CA ASP A 69 -4.11 -13.44 -0.49
C ASP A 69 -5.59 -13.77 -0.80
N ASP A 70 -6.54 -12.92 -0.39
CA ASP A 70 -7.98 -13.10 -0.62
C ASP A 70 -8.41 -12.52 -1.99
N ASP A 71 -9.72 -12.60 -2.33
CA ASP A 71 -10.25 -12.10 -3.61
C ASP A 71 -9.97 -10.59 -3.78
N PRO A 72 -9.24 -10.18 -4.84
CA PRO A 72 -8.89 -8.77 -5.07
C PRO A 72 -10.10 -7.88 -5.43
N ASN A 73 -11.27 -8.45 -5.72
CA ASN A 73 -12.50 -7.68 -5.97
C ASN A 73 -13.30 -7.43 -4.69
N GLU A 74 -12.94 -8.06 -3.56
CA GLU A 74 -13.65 -7.85 -2.30
C GLU A 74 -12.94 -6.82 -1.41
N PRO A 75 -13.69 -5.93 -0.73
CA PRO A 75 -13.11 -5.02 0.24
C PRO A 75 -12.45 -5.78 1.41
N ALA A 76 -11.22 -5.41 1.75
CA ALA A 76 -10.50 -5.96 2.88
C ALA A 76 -10.34 -4.89 3.97
N MET A 77 -11.07 -5.03 5.09
CA MET A 77 -10.97 -4.12 6.25
C MET A 77 -9.61 -4.17 6.95
N ARG A 78 -8.83 -5.22 6.70
CA ARG A 78 -7.47 -5.43 7.19
C ARG A 78 -6.73 -6.25 6.16
N ILE A 79 -5.58 -5.77 5.69
CA ILE A 79 -4.70 -6.56 4.83
C ILE A 79 -3.62 -7.25 5.65
N MET A 80 -3.38 -8.52 5.30
CA MET A 80 -2.30 -9.34 5.85
C MET A 80 -1.32 -9.53 4.71
N GLY A 81 -0.07 -9.08 4.87
CA GLY A 81 0.91 -9.09 3.79
C GLY A 81 0.95 -10.43 3.06
N SER A 82 1.10 -10.39 1.74
CA SER A 82 1.05 -11.56 0.87
C SER A 82 2.41 -12.23 0.75
N LYS A 83 2.44 -13.55 0.60
CA LYS A 83 3.67 -14.28 0.22
C LYS A 83 3.95 -14.20 -1.28
N GLN A 84 2.95 -13.86 -2.08
CA GLN A 84 3.05 -13.76 -3.53
C GLN A 84 3.14 -12.28 -3.95
N PRO A 85 3.73 -11.98 -5.12
CA PRO A 85 3.72 -10.62 -5.64
C PRO A 85 2.29 -10.11 -5.82
N TYR A 86 1.96 -9.03 -5.12
CA TYR A 86 0.67 -8.34 -5.25
C TYR A 86 0.84 -7.11 -6.13
N ARG A 87 0.11 -7.07 -7.25
CA ARG A 87 0.25 -6.02 -8.26
C ARG A 87 -0.70 -4.86 -7.99
N TRP A 88 -0.13 -3.67 -7.96
CA TRP A 88 -0.84 -2.41 -7.81
C TRP A 88 -0.79 -1.60 -9.10
N ARG A 89 -1.93 -1.02 -9.49
CA ARG A 89 -1.99 0.10 -10.41
C ARG A 89 -1.91 1.39 -9.60
N THR A 90 -1.21 2.38 -10.14
CA THR A 90 -1.20 3.73 -9.58
C THR A 90 -2.15 4.63 -10.36
N GLY A 91 -2.85 5.51 -9.65
CA GLY A 91 -3.63 6.60 -10.22
C GLY A 91 -3.31 7.90 -9.52
N GLN A 92 -3.57 9.02 -10.18
CA GLN A 92 -3.59 10.33 -9.52
C GLN A 92 -4.77 10.37 -8.55
N GLY A 93 -4.52 10.91 -7.35
CA GLY A 93 -5.57 11.10 -6.36
C GLY A 93 -6.37 12.38 -6.57
N PRO A 94 -7.47 12.55 -5.81
CA PRO A 94 -8.38 13.68 -5.97
C PRO A 94 -7.74 15.06 -5.71
N ASP A 95 -6.64 15.12 -4.95
CA ASP A 95 -6.02 16.39 -4.57
C ASP A 95 -5.01 16.90 -5.62
N GLU A 96 -4.80 16.14 -6.70
CA GLU A 96 -3.88 16.43 -7.81
C GLU A 96 -2.43 16.71 -7.38
N ASP A 97 -2.00 16.30 -6.16
CA ASP A 97 -0.60 16.37 -5.76
C ASP A 97 0.22 15.35 -6.56
N PRO A 98 1.16 15.79 -7.42
CA PRO A 98 1.92 14.90 -8.29
C PRO A 98 2.83 13.90 -7.55
N ASN A 99 3.03 14.08 -6.23
CA ASN A 99 3.87 13.23 -5.38
C ASN A 99 3.09 12.21 -4.56
N THR A 100 1.78 12.10 -4.80
CA THR A 100 0.90 11.17 -4.11
C THR A 100 0.14 10.31 -5.12
N TYR A 101 -0.19 9.09 -4.70
CA TYR A 101 -0.78 8.10 -5.59
C TYR A 101 -1.90 7.34 -4.89
N LEU A 102 -2.97 7.06 -5.62
CA LEU A 102 -3.90 6.01 -5.28
C LEU A 102 -3.31 4.66 -5.71
N LEU A 103 -3.33 3.69 -4.81
CA LEU A 103 -2.91 2.32 -5.10
C LEU A 103 -4.16 1.45 -5.23
N SER A 104 -4.48 0.99 -6.43
CA SER A 104 -5.59 0.05 -6.69
C SER A 104 -5.06 -1.33 -7.02
N PRO A 105 -5.68 -2.43 -6.54
CA PRO A 105 -5.32 -3.76 -7.00
C PRO A 105 -5.45 -3.86 -8.53
N ASP A 106 -4.45 -4.44 -9.19
CA ASP A 106 -4.46 -4.59 -10.65
C ASP A 106 -5.59 -5.51 -11.11
N ALA A 107 -5.80 -6.61 -10.38
CA ALA A 107 -6.82 -7.61 -10.67
C ALA A 107 -8.25 -7.18 -10.28
N SER A 108 -8.42 -6.05 -9.60
CA SER A 108 -9.75 -5.55 -9.20
C SER A 108 -10.46 -4.91 -10.39
N ASN A 109 -11.71 -5.30 -10.61
CA ASN A 109 -12.64 -4.61 -11.52
C ASN A 109 -13.38 -3.45 -10.84
N ASP A 110 -13.30 -3.39 -9.50
CA ASP A 110 -13.91 -2.36 -8.68
C ASP A 110 -12.95 -1.21 -8.38
N ARG A 111 -13.51 -0.04 -8.00
CA ARG A 111 -12.77 1.16 -7.60
C ARG A 111 -12.23 1.05 -6.16
N LEU A 112 -11.56 -0.06 -5.86
CA LEU A 112 -10.90 -0.30 -4.59
C LEU A 112 -9.51 0.36 -4.56
N VAL A 113 -9.15 0.88 -3.40
CA VAL A 113 -7.85 1.53 -3.16
C VAL A 113 -7.29 1.15 -1.80
N LEU A 114 -5.97 1.11 -1.70
CA LEU A 114 -5.26 1.03 -0.43
C LEU A 114 -5.55 2.28 0.39
N THR A 115 -6.01 2.08 1.62
CA THR A 115 -6.32 3.14 2.57
C THR A 115 -6.08 2.63 3.99
N HIS A 116 -6.51 3.37 5.00
CA HIS A 116 -6.57 2.92 6.37
C HIS A 116 -7.94 2.31 6.71
N SER A 117 -7.94 1.36 7.63
CA SER A 117 -9.17 0.73 8.12
C SER A 117 -10.07 1.72 8.83
N LEU A 118 -11.38 1.63 8.59
CA LEU A 118 -12.40 2.33 9.37
C LEU A 118 -12.56 1.76 10.78
N LEU A 119 -12.11 0.53 10.97
CA LEU A 119 -12.01 -0.06 12.29
C LEU A 119 -10.81 0.62 12.96
N ARG A 120 -11.08 1.67 13.76
CA ARG A 120 -10.08 2.44 14.53
C ARG A 120 -9.45 1.63 15.68
N LEU A 121 -9.17 0.36 15.42
CA LEU A 121 -8.42 -0.52 16.29
C LEU A 121 -6.96 -0.09 16.26
N TYR A 122 -6.31 -0.06 17.43
CA TYR A 122 -4.90 0.29 17.52
C TYR A 122 -4.03 -0.98 17.53
N PRO A 123 -2.91 -1.02 16.78
CA PRO A 123 -2.49 0.00 15.80
C PRO A 123 -3.41 0.04 14.58
N LEU A 124 -3.51 1.21 13.94
CA LEU A 124 -4.36 1.39 12.75
C LEU A 124 -3.91 0.45 11.63
N HIS A 125 -4.84 -0.26 11.01
CA HIS A 125 -4.53 -1.21 9.94
C HIS A 125 -4.62 -0.54 8.56
N ALA A 126 -3.80 -0.99 7.63
CA ALA A 126 -4.06 -0.76 6.21
C ALA A 126 -5.23 -1.64 5.74
N ALA A 127 -5.97 -1.15 4.76
CA ALA A 127 -7.18 -1.74 4.23
C ALA A 127 -7.29 -1.50 2.72
N ILE A 128 -8.12 -2.27 2.04
CA ILE A 128 -8.46 -2.07 0.62
C ILE A 128 -9.97 -1.85 0.55
N LEU A 129 -10.39 -0.63 0.24
CA LEU A 129 -11.78 -0.20 0.37
C LEU A 129 -12.18 0.69 -0.82
N PRO A 130 -13.48 0.87 -1.11
CA PRO A 130 -13.92 1.74 -2.19
C PRO A 130 -13.44 3.20 -2.01
N SER A 131 -12.88 3.80 -3.06
CA SER A 131 -12.30 5.16 -2.99
C SER A 131 -13.32 6.25 -2.62
N SER A 132 -14.59 6.09 -2.99
CA SER A 132 -15.66 7.06 -2.73
C SER A 132 -15.98 7.30 -1.24
N ARG A 133 -15.41 6.49 -0.34
CA ARG A 133 -15.71 6.54 1.10
C ARG A 133 -14.62 7.24 1.92
N TYR A 134 -13.55 7.76 1.30
CA TYR A 134 -12.39 8.30 2.02
C TYR A 134 -11.95 9.64 1.47
N HIS A 135 -11.62 10.55 2.39
CA HIS A 135 -11.15 11.89 2.05
C HIS A 135 -9.68 11.86 1.60
N ASP A 136 -8.83 11.04 2.22
CA ASP A 136 -7.40 10.99 1.91
C ASP A 136 -6.95 9.52 1.72
N PRO A 137 -7.11 8.88 0.54
CA PRO A 137 -6.62 7.53 0.28
C PRO A 137 -5.20 7.51 -0.35
N GLU A 138 -4.57 8.68 -0.44
CA GLU A 138 -3.34 8.88 -1.18
C GLU A 138 -2.10 8.46 -0.38
N TRP A 139 -1.10 7.93 -1.08
CA TRP A 139 0.17 7.51 -0.52
C TRP A 139 1.34 8.18 -1.25
N SER A 140 2.32 8.65 -0.48
CA SER A 140 3.56 9.20 -1.02
C SER A 140 4.72 8.24 -0.83
N PHE A 141 5.53 8.07 -1.87
CA PHE A 141 6.72 7.23 -1.88
C PHE A 141 7.94 8.08 -1.56
N ARG A 142 8.50 7.92 -0.36
CA ARG A 142 9.68 8.67 0.07
C ARG A 142 10.92 7.80 -0.05
N PRO A 143 11.88 8.10 -0.95
CA PRO A 143 13.09 7.30 -1.10
C PRO A 143 13.92 7.33 0.19
N ILE A 144 14.65 6.24 0.44
CA ILE A 144 15.57 6.08 1.58
C ILE A 144 17.01 6.33 1.15
#